data_AF-A0AAQ0INC2-F1
#
_entry.id   AF-A0AAQ0INC2-F1
#
_cell.length_a   1.000
_cell.length_b   1.000
_cell.length_c   1.000
_cell.angle_alpha   90.00
_cell.angle_beta   90.00
_cell.angle_gamma   90.00
#
_symmetry.space_group_name_H-M   'P 1'
#
loop_
_entity.id
_entity.type
_entity.pdbx_description
1 polymer ?
#
loop_
_entity_poly.entity_id
_entity_poly.type
_entity_poly.pdbx_seq_one_letter_code
_entity_poly.pdbx_strand_id
1 'polypeptide(L)'
;MATWVASLPRHWPESLTSQQCDVGYGLVCDAEGKLIDGLQLRSANQEHGVASFEEGQKVEIEQQFPIGTRLRILPNHACATGAQYQAYEALEENGEISHWSRLNGW
;
A
#
# COMPACT_ATOMS: atom_id res chain seq x y z
N MET A 1 1.69 12.22 6.88
CA MET A 1 2.85 11.41 6.41
C MET A 1 2.46 9.95 6.51
N ALA A 2 2.22 9.29 5.38
CA ALA A 2 2.02 7.85 5.35
C ALA A 2 3.40 7.17 5.45
N THR A 3 3.66 6.48 6.55
CA THR A 3 4.86 5.66 6.72
C THR A 3 4.63 4.37 5.95
N TRP A 4 5.43 4.13 4.92
CA TRP A 4 5.40 2.89 4.15
C TRP A 4 6.28 1.86 4.82
N VAL A 5 5.67 0.82 5.36
CA VAL A 5 6.36 -0.38 5.78
C VAL A 5 6.31 -1.34 4.59
N ALA A 6 7.46 -1.52 3.92
CA ALA A 6 7.59 -2.51 2.86
C ALA A 6 7.72 -3.90 3.50
N SER A 7 6.60 -4.45 4.01
CA SER A 7 6.50 -5.87 4.31
C SER A 7 6.20 -6.59 3.00
N LEU A 8 7.24 -6.85 2.20
CA LEU A 8 7.13 -7.67 0.99
C LEU A 8 7.07 -9.14 1.42
N PRO A 9 5.98 -9.88 1.12
CA PRO A 9 5.97 -11.33 1.28
C PRO A 9 7.10 -11.94 0.44
N ARG A 10 7.73 -13.03 0.92
CA ARG A 10 8.83 -13.73 0.21
C ARG A 10 8.48 -14.19 -1.22
N HIS A 11 7.19 -14.19 -1.59
CA HIS A 11 6.70 -14.43 -2.95
C HIS A 11 5.71 -13.33 -3.36
N TRP A 12 6.23 -12.22 -3.89
CA TRP A 12 5.43 -11.13 -4.47
C TRP A 12 5.88 -10.88 -5.92
N PRO A 13 4.96 -10.77 -6.89
CA PRO A 13 5.32 -10.50 -8.28
C PRO A 13 5.90 -9.08 -8.43
N GLU A 14 6.85 -8.88 -9.34
CA GLU A 14 7.46 -7.57 -9.62
C GLU A 14 6.43 -6.49 -10.03
N SER A 15 5.27 -6.95 -10.53
CA SER A 15 4.12 -6.14 -10.93
C SER A 15 2.80 -6.88 -10.68
N LEU A 16 1.78 -6.16 -10.19
CA LEU A 16 0.38 -6.62 -10.20
C LEU A 16 -0.34 -6.33 -11.52
N THR A 17 0.32 -5.62 -12.44
CA THR A 17 -0.24 -5.17 -13.72
C THR A 17 -0.21 -6.27 -14.79
N SER A 18 0.42 -7.42 -14.53
CA SER A 18 0.68 -8.44 -15.56
C SER A 18 -0.49 -9.40 -15.87
N GLN A 19 -1.65 -9.28 -15.22
CA GLN A 19 -2.79 -10.20 -15.42
C GLN A 19 -4.12 -9.46 -15.22
N GLN A 20 -4.88 -9.22 -16.31
CA GLN A 20 -6.35 -9.07 -16.44
C GLN A 20 -7.22 -8.41 -15.32
N CYS A 21 -6.64 -7.80 -14.30
CA CYS A 21 -7.30 -7.29 -13.11
C CYS A 21 -6.76 -5.88 -12.84
N ASP A 22 -7.62 -4.89 -13.08
CA ASP A 22 -7.32 -3.50 -12.74
C ASP A 22 -7.51 -3.30 -11.23
N VAL A 23 -6.38 -3.20 -10.52
CA VAL A 23 -6.32 -2.94 -9.07
C VAL A 23 -6.15 -1.44 -8.75
N GLY A 24 -6.40 -0.55 -9.72
CA GLY A 24 -6.31 0.90 -9.54
C GLY A 24 -4.86 1.36 -9.31
N TYR A 25 -4.60 2.03 -8.20
CA TYR A 25 -3.27 2.47 -7.74
C TYR A 25 -2.67 1.55 -6.67
N GLY A 26 -3.40 0.52 -6.24
CA GLY A 26 -2.92 -0.47 -5.27
C GLY A 26 -4.04 -1.08 -4.43
N LEU A 27 -3.75 -2.24 -3.83
CA LEU A 27 -4.64 -2.92 -2.90
C LEU A 27 -4.47 -2.38 -1.49
N VAL A 28 -5.57 -2.28 -0.73
CA VAL A 28 -5.55 -1.74 0.63
C VAL A 28 -5.47 -2.87 1.66
N CYS A 29 -4.60 -2.69 2.64
CA CYS A 29 -4.43 -3.56 3.79
C CYS A 29 -4.63 -2.80 5.10
N ASP A 30 -4.93 -3.54 6.16
CA ASP A 30 -4.86 -3.04 7.53
C ASP A 30 -3.41 -2.78 7.98
N ALA A 31 -3.25 -2.36 9.24
CA ALA A 31 -1.96 -2.02 9.82
C ALA A 31 -1.03 -3.24 9.96
N GLU A 32 -1.59 -4.45 9.99
CA GLU A 32 -0.90 -5.74 10.07
C GLU A 32 -0.53 -6.28 8.68
N GLY A 33 -0.97 -5.62 7.60
CA GLY A 33 -0.68 -6.00 6.22
C GLY A 33 -1.64 -7.06 5.66
N LYS A 34 -2.78 -7.30 6.31
CA LYS A 34 -3.84 -8.15 5.78
C LYS A 34 -4.72 -7.35 4.82
N LEU A 35 -4.99 -7.94 3.65
CA LEU A 35 -5.88 -7.35 2.65
C LEU A 35 -7.28 -7.09 3.22
N ILE A 36 -7.80 -5.90 2.93
CA ILE A 36 -9.19 -5.54 3.21
C ILE A 36 -10.00 -5.85 1.95
N ASP A 37 -10.84 -6.88 2.04
CA ASP A 37 -11.56 -7.42 0.89
C ASP A 37 -12.48 -6.36 0.24
N GLY A 38 -12.39 -6.27 -1.08
CA GLY A 38 -13.08 -5.28 -1.89
C GLY A 38 -12.54 -3.84 -1.80
N LEU A 39 -11.59 -3.50 -0.92
CA LEU A 39 -11.08 -2.12 -0.78
C LEU A 39 -9.82 -1.89 -1.64
N GLN A 40 -9.91 -0.92 -2.55
CA GLN A 40 -8.82 -0.59 -3.49
C GLN A 40 -8.56 0.92 -3.53
N LEU A 41 -7.32 1.31 -3.77
CA LEU A 41 -6.96 2.71 -4.01
C LEU A 41 -7.31 3.07 -5.46
N ARG A 42 -8.47 3.70 -5.68
CA ARG A 42 -9.01 3.93 -7.03
C ARG A 42 -8.43 5.12 -7.75
N SER A 43 -8.11 6.18 -7.01
CA SER A 43 -7.50 7.38 -7.59
C SER A 43 -6.50 8.00 -6.63
N ALA A 44 -5.57 8.76 -7.19
CA ALA A 44 -4.62 9.54 -6.43
C ALA A 44 -4.35 10.88 -7.12
N ASN A 45 -4.16 11.92 -6.31
CA ASN A 45 -3.45 13.13 -6.68
C ASN A 45 -2.03 13.09 -6.06
N GLN A 46 -1.33 14.22 -6.04
CA GLN A 46 0.07 14.26 -5.60
C GLN A 46 0.29 13.71 -4.17
N GLU A 47 -0.66 13.95 -3.24
CA GLU A 47 -0.49 13.60 -1.83
C GLU A 47 -1.71 12.92 -1.19
N HIS A 48 -2.83 12.85 -1.92
CA HIS A 48 -4.08 12.26 -1.45
C HIS A 48 -4.50 11.13 -2.38
N GLY A 49 -4.96 10.04 -1.78
CA GLY A 49 -5.59 8.94 -2.49
C GLY A 49 -7.06 8.77 -2.06
N VAL A 50 -7.88 8.26 -2.97
CA VAL A 50 -9.27 7.88 -2.69
C VAL A 50 -9.37 6.36 -2.76
N ALA A 51 -9.59 5.75 -1.62
CA ALA A 51 -9.90 4.33 -1.53
C ALA A 51 -11.41 4.13 -1.56
N SER A 52 -11.88 3.13 -2.29
CA SER A 52 -13.30 2.75 -2.30
C SER A 52 -13.46 1.25 -2.34
N PHE A 53 -14.54 0.78 -1.73
CA PHE A 53 -14.97 -0.60 -1.87
C PHE A 53 -15.50 -0.87 -3.29
N GLU A 54 -15.58 -2.15 -3.65
CA GLU A 54 -16.27 -2.60 -4.86
C GLU A 54 -17.75 -2.20 -4.84
N GLU A 55 -18.29 -2.01 -6.03
CA GLU A 55 -19.67 -1.56 -6.20
C GLU A 55 -20.65 -2.54 -5.52
N GLY A 56 -21.57 -2.00 -4.72
CA GLY A 56 -22.57 -2.78 -4.00
C GLY A 56 -22.17 -3.21 -2.59
N GLN A 57 -20.91 -3.08 -2.19
CA GLN A 57 -20.49 -3.36 -0.82
C GLN A 57 -20.88 -2.21 0.12
N LYS A 58 -21.74 -2.51 1.10
CA LYS A 58 -22.16 -1.55 2.12
C LYS A 58 -21.23 -1.64 3.32
N VAL A 59 -20.50 -0.56 3.59
CA VAL A 59 -19.55 -0.46 4.69
C VAL A 59 -19.79 0.84 5.44
N GLU A 60 -19.86 0.77 6.76
CA GLU A 60 -19.90 1.94 7.64
C GLU A 60 -18.47 2.53 7.75
N ILE A 61 -18.05 3.24 6.70
CA ILE A 61 -16.65 3.70 6.53
C ILE A 61 -16.16 4.50 7.73
N GLU A 62 -16.96 5.44 8.25
CA GLU A 62 -16.55 6.29 9.38
C GLU A 62 -16.34 5.50 10.68
N GLN A 63 -17.11 4.42 10.88
CA GLN A 63 -17.01 3.58 12.06
C GLN A 63 -15.83 2.60 11.95
N GLN A 64 -15.61 2.03 10.76
CA GLN A 64 -14.55 1.05 10.53
C GLN A 64 -13.18 1.72 10.32
N PHE A 65 -13.15 2.90 9.72
CA PHE A 65 -11.95 3.65 9.35
C PHE A 65 -12.05 5.11 9.82
N PRO A 66 -12.10 5.35 11.15
CA PRO A 66 -12.08 6.71 11.67
C PRO A 66 -10.81 7.46 11.24
N ILE A 67 -10.87 8.79 11.24
CA ILE A 67 -9.71 9.65 10.94
C ILE A 67 -8.54 9.26 11.85
N GLY A 68 -7.37 9.06 11.24
CA GLY A 68 -6.16 8.60 11.93
C GLY A 68 -5.89 7.10 11.80
N THR A 69 -6.84 6.33 11.26
CA THR A 69 -6.61 4.92 10.91
C THR A 69 -5.42 4.80 9.97
N ARG A 70 -4.46 3.93 10.32
CA ARG A 70 -3.31 3.62 9.48
C ARG A 70 -3.63 2.43 8.61
N LEU A 71 -3.39 2.57 7.32
CA LEU A 71 -3.55 1.54 6.32
C LEU A 71 -2.21 1.31 5.63
N ARG A 72 -2.02 0.14 5.04
CA ARG A 72 -0.92 -0.14 4.12
C ARG A 72 -1.48 -0.30 2.72
N ILE A 73 -0.74 0.16 1.71
CA ILE A 73 -1.12 -0.01 0.31
C ILE A 73 -0.10 -0.94 -0.32
N LEU A 74 -0.55 -1.95 -1.07
CA LEU A 74 0.34 -2.77 -1.88
C LEU A 74 0.48 -2.11 -3.26
N PRO A 75 1.70 -1.75 -3.68
CA PRO A 75 1.89 -1.00 -4.91
C PRO A 75 1.71 -1.90 -6.13
N ASN A 76 1.19 -1.31 -7.21
CA ASN A 76 1.11 -2.00 -8.50
C ASN A 76 2.48 -2.39 -9.05
N HIS A 77 3.47 -1.51 -8.85
CA HIS A 77 4.82 -1.68 -9.38
C HIS A 77 5.84 -1.28 -8.30
N ALA A 78 6.56 -2.27 -7.77
CA ALA A 78 7.49 -2.06 -6.67
C ALA A 78 8.59 -1.03 -7.00
N CYS A 79 9.18 -1.09 -8.20
CA CYS A 79 10.23 -0.15 -8.60
C CYS A 79 9.74 1.30 -8.71
N ALA A 80 8.60 1.54 -9.37
CA ALA A 80 8.06 2.89 -9.56
C ALA A 80 7.68 3.55 -8.22
N THR A 81 6.98 2.82 -7.35
CA THR A 81 6.65 3.30 -6.01
C THR A 81 7.90 3.47 -5.16
N GLY A 82 8.81 2.51 -5.23
CA GLY A 82 10.11 2.56 -4.56
C GLY A 82 10.85 3.85 -4.89
N ALA A 83 10.94 4.25 -6.15
CA ALA A 83 11.68 5.45 -6.56
C ALA A 83 11.15 6.78 -5.95
N GLN A 84 9.94 6.80 -5.37
CA GLN A 84 9.37 8.02 -4.77
C GLN A 84 9.86 8.32 -3.34
N TYR A 85 10.66 7.43 -2.74
CA TYR A 85 11.16 7.60 -1.38
C TYR A 85 12.70 7.72 -1.36
N GLN A 86 13.23 8.34 -0.30
CA GLN A 86 14.69 8.45 -0.08
C GLN A 86 15.28 7.21 0.62
N ALA A 87 14.47 6.53 1.42
CA ALA A 87 14.83 5.30 2.11
C ALA A 87 13.62 4.33 2.17
N TYR A 88 13.80 3.19 2.82
CA TYR A 88 12.76 2.22 3.15
C TYR A 88 12.78 1.97 4.66
N GLU A 89 11.60 1.76 5.24
CA GLU A 89 11.44 1.19 6.58
C GLU A 89 11.23 -0.32 6.41
N ALA A 90 12.27 -1.11 6.67
CA ALA A 90 12.25 -2.56 6.58
C ALA A 90 11.75 -3.15 7.90
N LEU A 91 10.62 -3.86 7.84
CA LEU A 91 10.05 -4.55 8.99
C LEU A 91 10.66 -5.93 9.12
N GLU A 92 11.35 -6.14 10.23
CA GLU A 92 11.97 -7.42 10.59
C GLU A 92 10.94 -8.40 11.17
N GLU A 93 11.26 -9.69 11.20
CA GLU A 93 10.34 -10.73 11.73
C GLU A 93 9.99 -10.53 13.21
N ASN A 94 10.84 -9.86 13.98
CA ASN A 94 10.61 -9.53 15.39
C ASN A 94 9.78 -8.24 15.60
N GLY A 95 9.35 -7.59 14.51
CA GLY A 95 8.57 -6.34 14.55
C GLY A 95 9.41 -5.07 14.64
N GLU A 96 10.74 -5.17 14.68
CA GLU A 96 11.62 -4.00 14.63
C GLU A 96 11.65 -3.40 13.23
N ILE A 97 11.97 -2.10 13.17
CA ILE A 97 12.11 -1.37 11.92
C ILE A 97 13.57 -1.00 11.70
N SER A 98 14.13 -1.48 10.60
CA SER A 98 15.46 -1.13 10.10
C SER A 98 15.35 -0.08 9.00
N HIS A 99 16.17 0.96 9.05
CA HIS A 99 16.18 1.99 8.02
C HIS A 99 17.16 1.64 6.89
N TRP A 100 16.66 1.49 5.67
CA TRP A 100 17.47 1.17 4.49
C TRP A 100 17.54 2.35 3.54
N SER A 101 18.72 2.96 3.40
CA SER A 101 18.96 4.01 2.42
C SER A 101 18.83 3.48 0.99
N ARG A 102 18.35 4.31 0.08
CA ARG A 102 18.28 4.00 -1.36
C ARG A 102 19.22 4.93 -2.13
N LEU A 103 19.82 4.39 -3.20
CA LEU A 103 20.52 5.19 -4.20
C LEU A 103 19.50 5.86 -5.13
N ASN A 104 19.63 7.17 -5.34
CA ASN A 104 18.76 7.97 -6.19
C ASN A 104 19.59 8.78 -7.20
N GLY A 105 19.04 9.00 -8.40
CA GLY A 105 19.70 9.73 -9.48
C GLY A 105 20.27 8.82 -10.57
N TRP A 106 21.34 9.28 -11.22
CA TRP A 106 22.07 8.61 -12.31
C TRP A 106 23.55 8.51 -11.98
#